data_AF-G4A6Z1-F1
#
_entry.id   AF-G4A6Z1-F1
#
_cell.length_a   1.000
_cell.length_b   1.000
_cell.length_c   1.000
_cell.angle_alpha   90.00
_cell.angle_beta   90.00
_cell.angle_gamma   90.00
#
_symmetry.space_group_name_H-M   'P 1'
#
loop_
_entity.id
_entity.type
_entity.pdbx_description
1 polymer ?
#
loop_
_entity_poly.entity_id
_entity_poly.type
_entity_poly.pdbx_seq_one_letter_code
_entity_poly.pdbx_strand_id
1 'polypeptide(L)' 'MRKHCREHLTGYKIPKDIEFREELPKSNVGKILRRVLRDEELAKRPAD' A
#
# COMPACT_ATOMS: atom_id res chain seq x y z
N MET A 1 9.82 9.88 3.98
CA MET A 1 8.83 8.90 4.49
C MET A 1 9.42 7.80 5.36
N ARG A 2 10.39 6.99 4.89
CA ARG A 2 10.97 5.89 5.69
C ARG A 2 11.59 6.32 7.04
N LYS A 3 12.24 7.50 7.10
CA LYS A 3 12.76 8.10 8.35
C LYS A 3 11.64 8.36 9.36
N HIS A 4 10.57 9.03 8.92
CA HIS A 4 9.37 9.28 9.72
C HIS A 4 8.76 7.97 10.28
N CYS A 5 8.67 6.92 9.44
CA CYS A 5 8.21 5.62 9.91
C CYS A 5 9.12 5.00 10.99
N ARG A 6 10.45 5.14 10.88
CA ARG A 6 11.40 4.61 11.90
C ARG A 6 11.30 5.34 13.23
N GLU A 7 10.96 6.63 13.19
CA GLU A 7 10.81 7.44 14.41
C GLU A 7 9.50 7.13 15.14
N HIS A 8 8.45 6.73 14.43
CA HIS A 8 7.09 6.60 14.98
C HIS A 8 6.54 5.17 15.02
N LEU A 9 7.17 4.21 14.33
CA LEU A 9 6.70 2.82 14.24
C LEU A 9 7.76 1.85 14.77
N THR A 10 7.29 0.75 15.35
CA THR A 10 8.13 -0.41 15.68
C THR A 10 8.70 -1.02 14.41
N GLY A 11 9.90 -1.60 14.49
CA GLY A 11 10.66 -2.07 13.30
C GLY A 11 9.86 -2.94 12.32
N TYR A 12 9.03 -3.86 12.81
CA TYR A 12 8.22 -4.76 11.98
C TYR A 12 7.04 -4.07 11.26
N LYS A 13 6.64 -2.87 11.69
CA LYS A 13 5.57 -2.09 11.05
C LYS A 13 6.08 -1.16 9.95
N ILE A 14 7.40 -1.09 9.76
CA ILE A 14 7.99 -0.26 8.71
C ILE A 14 7.72 -0.95 7.37
N PRO A 15 7.08 -0.26 6.41
CA PRO A 15 6.81 -0.84 5.10
C PRO A 15 8.11 -1.14 4.35
N LYS A 16 8.17 -2.34 3.73
CA LYS A 16 9.29 -2.75 2.88
C LYS A 16 9.34 -1.93 1.61
N ASP A 17 8.19 -1.71 0.97
CA ASP A 17 8.01 -0.93 -0.26
C ASP A 17 7.02 0.21 -0.04
N ILE A 18 7.22 1.33 -0.74
CA ILE A 18 6.34 2.50 -0.71
C ILE A 18 6.12 2.94 -2.16
N GLU A 19 4.87 2.87 -2.61
CA GLU A 19 4.44 3.31 -3.95
C GLU A 19 3.58 4.57 -3.80
N PHE A 20 3.89 5.61 -4.56
CA PHE A 20 3.04 6.77 -4.71
C PHE A 20 2.15 6.58 -5.93
N ARG A 21 0.85 6.81 -5.76
CA ARG A 21 -0.14 6.71 -6.84
C ARG A 21 -0.84 8.05 -6.95
N GLU A 22 -1.18 8.42 -8.18
CA GLU A 22 -1.97 9.62 -8.44
C GLU A 22 -3.39 9.49 -7.87
N GLU A 23 -3.96 8.28 -7.93
CA GLU A 23 -5.28 7.98 -7.38
C GLU A 23 -5.35 6.59 -6.72
N LEU A 24 -6.26 6.46 -5.75
CA LEU A 24 -6.61 5.19 -5.11
C LEU A 24 -7.96 4.69 -5.64
N PRO A 25 -8.12 3.36 -5.85
CA PRO A 25 -9.38 2.80 -6.26
C PRO A 25 -10.42 3.03 -5.17
N LYS A 26 -11.56 3.61 -5.56
CA LYS A 26 -12.66 3.96 -4.66
C LYS A 26 -13.95 3.33 -5.16
N SER A 27 -14.87 3.04 -4.24
CA SER A 27 -16.25 2.71 -4.59
C SER A 27 -17.00 3.93 -5.11
N ASN A 28 -18.18 3.71 -5.68
CA ASN A 28 -19.06 4.81 -6.14
C ASN A 28 -19.45 5.79 -5.02
N VAL A 29 -19.31 5.39 -3.75
CA VAL A 29 -19.53 6.23 -2.57
C VAL A 29 -18.22 6.70 -1.91
N GLY A 30 -17.09 6.59 -2.62
CA GLY A 30 -15.79 7.13 -2.22
C GLY A 30 -14.94 6.27 -1.28
N LYS A 31 -15.36 5.04 -0.95
CA LYS A 31 -14.59 4.18 -0.03
C LYS A 31 -13.40 3.55 -0.75
N ILE A 32 -12.20 3.63 -0.16
CA ILE A 32 -11.00 2.99 -0.72
C ILE A 32 -11.18 1.47 -0.79
N LEU A 33 -11.00 0.90 -1.97
CA LEU A 33 -11.12 -0.52 -2.24
C LEU A 33 -9.77 -1.23 -2.01
N ARG A 34 -9.49 -1.57 -0.75
CA ARG A 34 -8.25 -2.27 -0.36
C ARG A 34 -8.08 -3.63 -1.04
N ARG A 35 -9.18 -4.32 -1.39
CA ARG A 35 -9.13 -5.61 -2.10
C ARG A 35 -8.50 -5.43 -3.48
N VAL A 36 -8.97 -4.44 -4.24
CA VAL A 36 -8.43 -4.14 -5.57
C VAL A 36 -6.95 -3.81 -5.50
N LEU A 37 -6.53 -2.97 -4.54
CA LEU A 37 -5.11 -2.67 -4.32
C LEU A 37 -4.26 -3.93 -4.06
N ARG A 38 -4.80 -4.90 -3.31
CA ARG A 38 -4.11 -6.17 -3.05
C ARG A 38 -4.04 -7.02 -4.32
N ASP A 39 -5.15 -7.17 -5.03
CA ASP A 39 -5.23 -8.01 -6.23
C ASP A 39 -4.29 -7.47 -7.33
N GLU A 40 -4.23 -6.15 -7.50
CA GLU A 40 -3.28 -5.49 -8.41
C GLU A 40 -1.82 -5.78 -8.04
N GLU A 41 -1.47 -5.72 -6.75
CA GLU A 41 -0.09 -5.99 -6.32
C GLU A 41 0.28 -7.47 -6.49
N LEU A 42 -0.64 -8.39 -6.20
CA LEU A 42 -0.46 -9.82 -6.44
C LEU A 42 -0.29 -10.12 -7.93
N ALA A 43 -1.01 -9.41 -8.81
CA ALA A 43 -0.87 -9.55 -10.25
C ALA A 43 0.44 -8.95 -10.79
N LYS A 44 0.95 -7.87 -10.18
CA LYS A 44 2.25 -7.26 -10.53
C LYS A 44 3.43 -8.16 -10.16
N ARG A 45 3.33 -8.89 -9.04
CA ARG A 45 4.36 -9.79 -8.53
C ARG A 45 3.78 -11.20 -8.40
N PRO A 46 3.51 -11.90 -9.52
CA PRO A 46 3.21 -13.32 -9.43
C PRO A 46 4.40 -13.98 -8.74
N ALA A 47 4.10 -14.76 -7.69
CA ALA A 47 5.09 -15.29 -6.76
C ALA A 47 6.33 -15.87 -7.49
N ASP A 48 7.52 -15.46 -7.02
CA ASP A 48 8.79 -16.16 -7.27
C ASP A 48 8.72 -17.63 -6.80
#